data_AF-A0A0R2HDZ3-F1
#
_entry.id   AF-A0A0R2HDZ3-F1
#
_cell.length_a   1.000
_cell.length_b   1.000
_cell.length_c   1.000
_cell.angle_alpha   90.00
_cell.angle_beta   90.00
_cell.angle_gamma   90.00
#
_symmetry.space_group_name_H-M   'P 1'
#
loop_
_entity.id
_entity.type
_entity.pdbx_description
1 polymer ?
#
loop_
_entity_poly.entity_id
_entity_poly.type
_entity_poly.pdbx_seq_one_letter_code
_entity_poly.pdbx_strand_id
1 'polypeptide(L)'
;MRKMSKKVTAVLLSMMMVFTLTISNASAKTVSGYYLISAVSTTYFKKKGRTLTVKTKKANPISYVKTNDYGKAKKTVRNKKFKLSKTCKYYLSSIGSGNKLYDFKSMKKKTSYSAIKKHIKDVHSLKDGSNFGVVFVVKKGTVTKVVMVSA
;
A
#
# COMPACT_ATOMS: atom_id res chain seq x y z
N MET A 1 -50.48 -13.50 -17.78
CA MET A 1 -49.17 -13.07 -18.36
C MET A 1 -48.43 -11.96 -17.59
N ARG A 2 -49.06 -11.17 -16.69
CA ARG A 2 -48.39 -10.06 -15.95
C ARG A 2 -47.25 -10.45 -14.99
N LYS A 3 -47.22 -11.68 -14.45
CA LYS A 3 -46.19 -12.13 -13.49
C LYS A 3 -44.84 -12.49 -14.13
N MET A 4 -44.83 -12.94 -15.40
CA MET A 4 -43.56 -13.23 -16.10
C MET A 4 -42.82 -11.95 -16.50
N SER A 5 -43.57 -10.92 -16.94
CA SER A 5 -43.01 -9.61 -17.30
C SER A 5 -42.21 -8.99 -16.13
N LYS A 6 -42.75 -9.01 -14.90
CA LYS A 6 -42.04 -8.47 -13.72
C LYS A 6 -40.75 -9.22 -13.37
N LYS A 7 -40.69 -10.55 -13.59
CA LYS A 7 -39.48 -11.36 -13.33
C LYS A 7 -38.38 -11.04 -14.34
N VAL A 8 -38.73 -10.87 -15.61
CA VAL A 8 -37.78 -10.50 -16.68
C VAL A 8 -37.21 -9.11 -16.44
N THR A 9 -38.04 -8.13 -16.05
CA THR A 9 -37.57 -6.77 -15.73
C THR A 9 -36.62 -6.75 -14.53
N ALA A 10 -36.87 -7.56 -13.50
CA ALA A 10 -36.02 -7.65 -12.31
C ALA A 10 -34.63 -8.27 -12.61
N VAL A 11 -34.57 -9.25 -13.52
CA VAL A 11 -33.30 -9.86 -13.97
C VAL A 11 -32.48 -8.88 -14.82
N LEU A 12 -33.14 -8.10 -15.68
CA LEU A 12 -32.47 -7.04 -16.45
C LEU A 12 -31.90 -5.94 -15.55
N LEU A 13 -32.65 -5.50 -14.53
CA LEU A 13 -32.19 -4.51 -13.55
C LEU A 13 -31.00 -5.03 -12.73
N SER A 14 -31.02 -6.29 -12.30
CA SER A 14 -29.90 -6.88 -11.55
C SER A 14 -28.66 -7.06 -12.42
N MET A 15 -28.80 -7.45 -13.69
CA MET A 15 -27.70 -7.50 -14.65
C MET A 15 -27.09 -6.11 -14.91
N MET A 16 -27.91 -5.06 -15.05
CA MET A 16 -27.42 -3.69 -15.22
C MET A 16 -26.70 -3.16 -13.97
N MET A 17 -27.16 -3.51 -12.77
CA MET A 17 -26.44 -3.21 -11.51
C MET A 17 -25.07 -3.92 -11.46
N VAL A 18 -24.99 -5.19 -11.86
CA VAL A 18 -23.72 -5.93 -11.90
C VAL A 18 -22.77 -5.30 -12.92
N PHE A 19 -23.27 -4.87 -14.08
CA PHE A 19 -22.48 -4.20 -15.12
C PHE A 19 -21.97 -2.81 -14.69
N THR A 20 -22.80 -2.02 -14.03
CA THR A 20 -22.37 -0.70 -13.50
C THR A 20 -21.36 -0.84 -12.37
N LEU A 21 -21.49 -1.86 -11.52
CA LEU A 21 -20.51 -2.20 -10.48
C LEU A 21 -19.19 -2.74 -11.04
N THR A 22 -19.19 -3.45 -12.17
CA THR A 22 -17.95 -3.91 -12.83
C THR A 22 -17.26 -2.78 -13.60
N ILE A 23 -17.99 -1.90 -14.29
CA ILE A 23 -17.43 -0.74 -15.00
C ILE A 23 -16.83 0.29 -14.04
N SER A 24 -17.52 0.58 -12.93
CA SER A 24 -17.01 1.50 -11.89
C SER A 24 -15.76 0.96 -11.19
N ASN A 25 -15.58 -0.37 -11.12
CA ASN A 25 -14.35 -1.00 -10.64
C ASN A 25 -13.24 -1.08 -11.71
N ALA A 26 -13.58 -1.10 -13.00
CA ALA A 26 -12.61 -1.18 -14.09
C ALA A 26 -11.92 0.18 -14.38
N SER A 27 -12.60 1.31 -14.13
CA SER A 27 -12.12 2.65 -14.48
C SER A 27 -11.39 3.39 -13.34
N ALA A 28 -11.29 2.80 -12.14
CA ALA A 28 -10.39 3.33 -11.12
C ALA A 28 -8.94 3.10 -11.57
N LYS A 29 -8.32 4.07 -12.28
CA LYS A 29 -6.91 4.07 -12.72
C LYS A 29 -6.05 3.33 -11.70
N THR A 30 -5.69 2.10 -12.01
CA THR A 30 -5.04 1.21 -11.05
C THR A 30 -3.58 1.61 -10.92
N VAL A 31 -3.34 2.61 -10.08
CA VAL A 31 -2.03 3.26 -9.92
C VAL A 31 -0.97 2.21 -9.56
N SER A 32 0.11 2.19 -10.33
CA SER A 32 1.33 1.44 -10.01
C SER A 32 2.42 2.41 -9.57
N GLY A 33 3.34 1.95 -8.74
CA GLY A 33 4.44 2.75 -8.21
C GLY A 33 4.75 2.39 -6.77
N TYR A 34 5.30 3.37 -6.07
CA TYR A 34 5.88 3.19 -4.76
C TYR A 34 5.29 4.21 -3.81
N TYR A 35 4.87 3.75 -2.64
CA TYR A 35 4.54 4.63 -1.54
C TYR A 35 5.59 4.48 -0.46
N LEU A 36 6.03 5.57 0.13
CA LEU A 36 7.04 5.59 1.17
C LEU A 36 6.48 6.26 2.42
N ILE A 37 6.77 5.67 3.57
CA ILE A 37 6.55 6.28 4.88
C ILE A 37 7.84 6.21 5.70
N SER A 38 8.01 7.19 6.57
CA SER A 38 9.00 7.15 7.65
C SER A 38 8.40 6.42 8.86
N ALA A 39 9.12 5.44 9.41
CA ALA A 39 8.62 4.65 10.54
C ALA A 39 8.39 5.52 11.79
N VAL A 40 9.32 6.43 12.12
CA VAL A 40 9.20 7.40 13.24
C VAL A 40 7.97 8.31 13.14
N SER A 41 7.42 8.45 11.94
CA SER A 41 6.28 9.30 11.64
C SER A 41 4.96 8.53 11.53
N THR A 42 4.97 7.21 11.67
CA THR A 42 3.82 6.34 11.41
C THR A 42 2.97 6.17 12.67
N THR A 43 1.88 6.90 12.81
CA THR A 43 1.01 6.82 14.00
C THR A 43 0.08 5.61 14.00
N TYR A 44 -0.20 5.02 12.85
CA TYR A 44 -1.07 3.85 12.74
C TYR A 44 -0.59 2.91 11.64
N PHE A 45 -0.42 1.64 12.00
CA PHE A 45 -0.04 0.58 11.06
C PHE A 45 -0.79 -0.71 11.42
N LYS A 46 -1.95 -0.92 10.77
CA LYS A 46 -2.84 -2.06 11.08
C LYS A 46 -3.34 -2.75 9.82
N LYS A 47 -3.10 -4.06 9.76
CA LYS A 47 -3.66 -4.99 8.78
C LYS A 47 -4.93 -5.65 9.32
N LYS A 48 -6.00 -5.65 8.53
CA LYS A 48 -7.23 -6.44 8.73
C LYS A 48 -7.53 -7.17 7.42
N GLY A 49 -7.38 -8.50 7.42
CA GLY A 49 -7.44 -9.30 6.19
C GLY A 49 -6.44 -8.82 5.14
N ARG A 50 -6.94 -8.45 3.96
CA ARG A 50 -6.15 -7.91 2.83
C ARG A 50 -6.09 -6.39 2.79
N THR A 51 -6.52 -5.69 3.84
CA THR A 51 -6.46 -4.23 3.91
C THR A 51 -5.43 -3.80 4.95
N LEU A 52 -4.44 -3.02 4.52
CA LEU A 52 -3.48 -2.37 5.40
C LEU A 52 -3.81 -0.88 5.50
N THR A 53 -4.08 -0.40 6.70
CA THR A 53 -4.32 1.03 6.96
C THR A 53 -3.07 1.63 7.56
N VAL A 54 -2.61 2.71 6.95
CA VAL A 54 -1.42 3.47 7.35
C VAL A 54 -1.81 4.91 7.62
N LYS A 55 -1.42 5.45 8.79
CA LYS A 55 -1.53 6.87 9.11
C LYS A 55 -0.19 7.42 9.56
N THR A 56 0.10 8.67 9.21
CA THR A 56 1.33 9.36 9.59
C THR A 56 1.06 10.72 10.26
N LYS A 57 2.07 11.25 10.95
CA LYS A 57 2.08 12.60 11.54
C LYS A 57 1.90 13.67 10.45
N LYS A 58 1.33 14.84 10.81
CA LYS A 58 1.01 15.92 9.86
C LYS A 58 2.23 16.43 9.08
N ALA A 59 3.37 16.59 9.74
CA ALA A 59 4.61 17.08 9.15
C ALA A 59 5.22 16.11 8.11
N ASN A 60 4.93 14.81 8.25
CA ASN A 60 5.56 13.73 7.48
C ASN A 60 4.48 12.86 6.79
N PRO A 61 3.82 13.37 5.75
CA PRO A 61 2.82 12.61 4.99
C PRO A 61 3.44 11.45 4.20
N ILE A 62 2.59 10.56 3.72
CA ILE A 62 2.97 9.45 2.84
C ILE A 62 3.42 10.04 1.48
N SER A 63 4.59 9.65 1.01
CA SER A 63 5.09 10.03 -0.31
C SER A 63 4.72 8.99 -1.37
N TYR A 64 4.56 9.42 -2.61
CA TYR A 64 4.34 8.57 -3.78
C TYR A 64 5.32 8.91 -4.90
N VAL A 65 5.75 7.88 -5.62
CA VAL A 65 6.52 8.01 -6.85
C VAL A 65 6.21 6.85 -7.81
N LYS A 66 6.27 7.11 -9.11
CA LYS A 66 6.02 6.08 -10.15
C LYS A 66 7.16 5.08 -10.27
N THR A 67 8.39 5.53 -10.10
CA THR A 67 9.63 4.75 -10.27
C THR A 67 10.36 4.56 -8.94
N ASN A 68 11.33 3.64 -8.89
CA ASN A 68 12.18 3.45 -7.70
C ASN A 68 13.22 4.58 -7.56
N ASP A 69 12.76 5.82 -7.43
CA ASP A 69 13.57 7.04 -7.41
C ASP A 69 12.98 8.02 -6.38
N TYR A 70 13.61 8.10 -5.22
CA TYR A 70 13.27 9.00 -4.12
C TYR A 70 13.32 10.48 -4.53
N GLY A 71 14.21 10.88 -5.45
CA GLY A 71 14.32 12.26 -5.92
C GLY A 71 13.05 12.76 -6.62
N LYS A 72 12.20 11.85 -7.10
CA LYS A 72 10.92 12.15 -7.76
C LYS A 72 9.70 11.96 -6.83
N ALA A 73 9.92 11.71 -5.55
CA ALA A 73 8.85 11.48 -4.60
C ALA A 73 8.07 12.75 -4.27
N LYS A 74 6.74 12.66 -4.32
CA LYS A 74 5.84 13.74 -3.95
C LYS A 74 5.04 13.35 -2.71
N LYS A 75 4.95 14.27 -1.75
CA LYS A 75 4.05 14.13 -0.59
C LYS A 75 2.60 14.03 -1.08
N THR A 76 1.82 13.08 -0.57
CA THR A 76 0.45 12.83 -1.05
C THR A 76 -0.60 13.00 0.03
N VAL A 77 -0.70 12.04 0.95
CA VAL A 77 -1.79 11.95 1.92
C VAL A 77 -1.25 11.53 3.28
N ARG A 78 -1.98 11.84 4.35
CA ARG A 78 -1.61 11.44 5.73
C ARG A 78 -2.19 10.08 6.14
N ASN A 79 -3.23 9.63 5.45
CA ASN A 79 -3.95 8.40 5.73
C ASN A 79 -4.20 7.68 4.40
N LYS A 80 -3.82 6.41 4.34
CA LYS A 80 -4.08 5.58 3.16
C LYS A 80 -4.43 4.16 3.56
N LYS A 81 -5.46 3.63 2.88
CA LYS A 81 -5.81 2.21 2.91
C LYS A 81 -5.20 1.56 1.67
N PHE A 82 -4.38 0.55 1.88
CA PHE A 82 -3.76 -0.26 0.85
C PHE A 82 -4.44 -1.61 0.76
N LYS A 83 -4.78 -2.03 -0.47
CA LYS A 83 -5.19 -3.40 -0.76
C LYS A 83 -3.96 -4.27 -0.97
N LEU A 84 -3.77 -5.27 -0.13
CA LEU A 84 -2.69 -6.24 -0.23
C LEU A 84 -3.08 -7.34 -1.23
N SER A 85 -2.14 -7.71 -2.09
CA SER A 85 -2.27 -8.92 -2.90
C SER A 85 -2.28 -10.17 -2.01
N LYS A 86 -2.89 -11.27 -2.49
CA LYS A 86 -2.89 -12.56 -1.76
C LYS A 86 -1.47 -13.07 -1.52
N THR A 87 -0.57 -12.79 -2.46
CA THR A 87 0.84 -13.21 -2.47
C THR A 87 1.79 -12.09 -2.05
N CYS A 88 1.30 -11.10 -1.28
CA CYS A 88 2.11 -9.96 -0.86
C CYS A 88 3.33 -10.43 -0.07
N LYS A 89 4.52 -10.07 -0.56
CA LYS A 89 5.80 -10.46 0.05
C LYS A 89 6.34 -9.33 0.94
N TYR A 90 7.10 -9.68 1.97
CA TYR A 90 7.68 -8.74 2.92
C TYR A 90 9.20 -8.91 2.93
N TYR A 91 9.94 -7.81 2.87
CA TYR A 91 11.40 -7.83 2.73
C TYR A 91 12.08 -6.82 3.63
N LEU A 92 13.34 -7.11 3.94
CA LEU A 92 14.33 -6.18 4.46
C LEU A 92 15.28 -5.80 3.32
N SER A 93 15.67 -4.53 3.27
CA SER A 93 16.60 -3.99 2.28
C SER A 93 17.31 -2.78 2.86
N SER A 94 18.42 -2.39 2.25
CA SER A 94 19.11 -1.14 2.52
C SER A 94 18.67 -0.04 1.55
N ILE A 95 18.97 1.21 1.88
CA ILE A 95 18.94 2.30 0.89
C ILE A 95 19.83 1.90 -0.29
N GLY A 96 19.35 2.13 -1.51
CA GLY A 96 20.12 1.87 -2.71
C GLY A 96 21.04 3.02 -3.05
N SER A 97 22.14 2.72 -3.74
CA SER A 97 23.04 3.77 -4.23
C SER A 97 22.30 4.77 -5.13
N GLY A 98 22.66 6.05 -5.00
CA GLY A 98 21.99 7.17 -5.65
C GLY A 98 20.63 7.52 -5.01
N ASN A 99 19.73 8.10 -5.79
CA ASN A 99 18.39 8.49 -5.34
C ASN A 99 17.39 7.32 -5.27
N LYS A 100 17.79 6.06 -5.05
CA LYS A 100 16.85 4.91 -5.07
C LYS A 100 16.11 4.77 -3.74
N LEU A 101 14.85 4.31 -3.76
CA LEU A 101 14.10 4.06 -2.51
C LEU A 101 14.64 2.84 -1.74
N TYR A 102 15.10 1.83 -2.46
CA TYR A 102 15.74 0.62 -1.90
C TYR A 102 16.54 -0.10 -2.98
N ASP A 103 17.54 -0.88 -2.57
CA ASP A 103 18.32 -1.72 -3.48
C ASP A 103 17.71 -3.12 -3.63
N PHE A 104 17.39 -3.49 -4.88
CA PHE A 104 16.91 -4.83 -5.19
C PHE A 104 17.94 -5.92 -4.87
N LYS A 105 19.25 -5.63 -4.98
CA LYS A 105 20.31 -6.61 -4.69
C LYS A 105 20.47 -6.86 -3.18
N SER A 106 20.09 -5.89 -2.34
CA SER A 106 20.12 -6.02 -0.88
C SER A 106 18.85 -6.63 -0.28
N MET A 107 17.85 -6.97 -1.10
CA MET A 107 16.64 -7.71 -0.69
C MET A 107 16.93 -9.19 -0.40
N LYS A 108 17.89 -9.47 0.50
CA LYS A 108 18.43 -10.81 0.74
C LYS A 108 17.55 -11.66 1.67
N LYS A 109 16.75 -11.06 2.54
CA LYS A 109 15.91 -11.78 3.53
C LYS A 109 14.44 -11.40 3.43
N LYS A 110 13.58 -12.43 3.33
CA LYS A 110 12.14 -12.27 3.57
C LYS A 110 11.94 -11.98 5.05
N THR A 111 11.03 -11.07 5.35
CA THR A 111 10.58 -10.80 6.72
C THR A 111 9.08 -11.06 6.83
N SER A 112 8.47 -10.71 7.95
CA SER A 112 7.04 -10.81 8.19
C SER A 112 6.40 -9.45 8.43
N TYR A 113 5.09 -9.36 8.21
CA TYR A 113 4.31 -8.19 8.62
C TYR A 113 4.49 -7.87 10.12
N SER A 114 4.50 -8.90 10.96
CA SER A 114 4.63 -8.75 12.41
C SER A 114 5.98 -8.16 12.80
N ALA A 115 7.06 -8.57 12.14
CA ALA A 115 8.39 -8.00 12.36
C ALA A 115 8.43 -6.51 11.97
N ILE A 116 7.94 -6.14 10.78
CA ILE A 116 7.88 -4.73 10.35
C ILE A 116 7.04 -3.90 11.34
N LYS A 117 5.88 -4.43 11.76
CA LYS A 117 5.01 -3.77 12.74
C LYS A 117 5.71 -3.59 14.09
N LYS A 118 6.48 -4.61 14.54
CA LYS A 118 7.25 -4.55 15.78
C LYS A 118 8.31 -3.45 15.67
N HIS A 119 9.10 -3.43 14.60
CA HIS A 119 10.09 -2.38 14.38
C HIS A 119 9.48 -0.96 14.42
N ILE A 120 8.35 -0.73 13.73
CA ILE A 120 7.67 0.59 13.78
C ILE A 120 7.29 0.97 15.21
N LYS A 121 6.87 0.00 16.04
CA LYS A 121 6.58 0.27 17.46
C LYS A 121 7.85 0.54 18.26
N ASP A 122 8.88 -0.27 18.06
CA ASP A 122 10.14 -0.18 18.81
C ASP A 122 10.80 1.19 18.58
N VAL A 123 10.72 1.74 17.36
CA VAL A 123 11.21 3.09 17.05
C VAL A 123 10.44 4.22 17.73
N HIS A 124 9.19 4.01 18.14
CA HIS A 124 8.52 5.00 18.98
C HIS A 124 8.95 4.91 20.45
N SER A 125 9.41 3.74 20.89
CA SER A 125 9.82 3.48 22.27
C SER A 125 11.29 3.86 22.51
N LEU A 126 12.14 3.59 21.53
CA LEU A 126 13.55 3.94 21.53
C LEU A 126 13.64 5.38 21.02
N LYS A 127 14.02 6.34 21.87
CA LYS A 127 14.27 7.73 21.48
C LYS A 127 15.41 7.87 20.45
N ASP A 128 16.07 6.77 20.09
CA ASP A 128 17.10 6.69 19.07
C ASP A 128 16.53 6.76 17.66
N GLY A 129 16.90 7.84 16.96
CA GLY A 129 16.49 8.22 15.61
C GLY A 129 17.01 7.33 14.49
N SER A 130 16.98 6.00 14.69
CA SER A 130 17.22 5.03 13.62
C SER A 130 16.12 5.16 12.55
N ASN A 131 16.39 6.01 11.57
CA ASN A 131 15.48 6.35 10.48
C ASN A 131 15.41 5.20 9.48
N PHE A 132 14.47 4.29 9.65
CA PHE A 132 14.08 3.39 8.57
C PHE A 132 12.76 3.80 7.92
N GLY A 133 12.69 3.56 6.62
CA GLY A 133 11.51 3.77 5.79
C GLY A 133 10.74 2.46 5.57
N VAL A 134 9.46 2.57 5.24
CA VAL A 134 8.70 1.45 4.70
C VAL A 134 8.19 1.83 3.31
N VAL A 135 8.54 1.01 2.32
CA VAL A 135 8.16 1.17 0.92
C VAL A 135 7.09 0.13 0.56
N PHE A 136 5.97 0.59 0.02
CA PHE A 136 4.90 -0.24 -0.52
C PHE A 136 4.99 -0.26 -2.04
N VAL A 137 5.28 -1.42 -2.62
CA VAL A 137 5.33 -1.61 -4.07
C VAL A 137 3.94 -1.97 -4.57
N VAL A 138 3.30 -1.01 -5.23
CA VAL A 138 1.94 -1.13 -5.75
C VAL A 138 1.99 -1.47 -7.23
N LYS A 139 1.30 -2.55 -7.62
CA LYS A 139 1.04 -2.92 -9.01
C LYS A 139 -0.45 -3.06 -9.21
N LYS A 140 -0.97 -2.39 -10.24
CA LYS A 140 -2.40 -2.39 -10.57
C LYS A 140 -3.27 -2.15 -9.32
N GLY A 141 -2.94 -1.13 -8.52
CA GLY A 141 -3.70 -0.74 -7.34
C GLY A 141 -3.59 -1.68 -6.12
N THR A 142 -2.76 -2.73 -6.20
CA THR A 142 -2.52 -3.66 -5.08
C THR A 142 -1.07 -3.68 -4.64
N VAL A 143 -0.84 -3.74 -3.33
CA VAL A 143 0.51 -3.91 -2.77
C VAL A 143 0.96 -5.35 -3.01
N THR A 144 2.06 -5.48 -3.75
CA THR A 144 2.70 -6.76 -4.06
C THR A 144 3.91 -7.03 -3.17
N LYS A 145 4.55 -5.97 -2.69
CA LYS A 145 5.67 -6.06 -1.76
C LYS A 145 5.60 -4.95 -0.72
N VAL A 146 6.00 -5.27 0.50
CA VAL A 146 6.32 -4.29 1.56
C VAL A 146 7.80 -4.45 1.87
N VAL A 147 8.57 -3.38 1.75
CA VAL A 147 10.01 -3.37 1.96
C VAL A 147 10.31 -2.43 3.12
N MET A 148 10.87 -2.96 4.19
CA MET A 148 11.44 -2.12 5.25
C MET A 148 12.89 -1.83 4.86
N VAL A 149 13.23 -0.54 4.85
CA VAL A 149 14.47 0.00 4.32
C VAL A 149 15.25 0.62 5.46
N SER A 150 16.35 -0.01 5.88
CA SER A 150 17.30 0.60 6.79
C SER A 150 18.25 1.53 6.03
N ALA A 151 18.49 2.72 6.60
CA ALA A 151 19.64 3.54 6.22
C ALA A 151 20.94 2.83 6.62
#